data_AF-A0A484ZJ99-F1
#
_entry.id   AF-A0A484ZJ99-F1
#
_cell.length_a   1.000
_cell.length_b   1.000
_cell.length_c   1.000
_cell.angle_alpha   90.00
_cell.angle_beta   90.00
_cell.angle_gamma   90.00
#
_symmetry.space_group_name_H-M   'P 1'
#
loop_
_entity.id
_entity.type
_entity.pdbx_description
1 polymer ?
#
loop_
_entity_poly.entity_id
_entity_poly.type
_entity_poly.pdbx_seq_one_letter_code
_entity_poly.pdbx_strand_id
1 'polypeptide(L)'
;MDAPLILSLFGVVGLFVGSLVNLISSRLPLIIYAQWRQSCYLFITTDNSYNRAKPEVDKPAEVAFFSRRGCQHCQHSQSIFSILPVLSWLYSWLYVQGRCPHCKHAISPCNSYIELLTGFIFMVIVSLRPEPINILVILSLTALLLTAIIIDIRHQLLPDALTYTLIWSGLICGYLELSALTVSESLLGLICWFSTSLVTGPMF
;
A
#
# COMPACT_ATOMS: atom_id res chain seq x y z
N MET A 1 -9.42 18.78 -25.03
CA MET A 1 -8.66 17.52 -24.96
C MET A 1 -9.59 16.39 -25.35
N ASP A 2 -9.18 15.53 -26.27
CA ASP A 2 -10.02 14.42 -26.73
C ASP A 2 -10.28 13.45 -25.58
N ALA A 3 -11.54 13.05 -25.39
CA ALA A 3 -11.94 12.07 -24.38
C ALA A 3 -11.06 10.81 -24.31
N PRO A 4 -10.63 10.18 -25.44
CA PRO A 4 -9.74 9.02 -25.38
C PRO A 4 -8.34 9.35 -24.87
N LEU A 5 -7.81 10.55 -25.15
CA LEU A 5 -6.50 10.96 -24.67
C LEU A 5 -6.49 11.11 -23.15
N ILE A 6 -7.54 11.73 -22.58
CA ILE A 6 -7.68 11.86 -21.12
C ILE A 6 -7.76 10.49 -20.44
N LEU A 7 -8.58 9.58 -20.97
CA LEU A 7 -8.72 8.23 -20.42
C LEU A 7 -7.39 7.46 -20.46
N SER A 8 -6.69 7.50 -21.60
CA SER A 8 -5.39 6.84 -21.74
C SER A 8 -4.34 7.42 -20.77
N LEU A 9 -4.31 8.74 -20.60
CA LEU A 9 -3.40 9.42 -19.67
C LEU A 9 -3.63 8.94 -18.23
N PHE A 10 -4.88 8.98 -17.77
CA PHE A 10 -5.21 8.56 -16.40
C PHE A 10 -5.10 7.05 -16.19
N GLY A 11 -5.32 6.25 -17.24
CA GLY A 11 -5.01 4.82 -17.22
C GLY A 11 -3.51 4.57 -17.00
N VAL A 12 -2.64 5.28 -17.73
CA VAL A 12 -1.18 5.20 -17.54
C VAL A 12 -0.79 5.66 -16.15
N VAL A 13 -1.31 6.80 -15.67
CA VAL A 13 -1.10 7.26 -14.29
C VAL A 13 -1.53 6.20 -13.27
N GLY A 14 -2.67 5.55 -13.49
CA GLY A 14 -3.16 4.48 -12.62
C GLY A 14 -2.27 3.23 -12.64
N LEU A 15 -1.57 2.92 -13.74
CA LEU A 15 -0.54 1.87 -13.75
C LEU A 15 0.64 2.23 -12.85
N PHE A 16 1.12 3.49 -12.92
CA PHE A 16 2.20 3.97 -12.05
C PHE A 16 1.79 3.94 -10.57
N VAL A 17 0.58 4.45 -10.27
CA VAL A 17 0.03 4.43 -8.91
C VAL A 17 -0.22 3.01 -8.43
N GLY A 18 -0.75 2.12 -9.26
CA GLY A 18 -0.99 0.72 -8.91
C GLY A 18 0.30 -0.02 -8.56
N SER A 19 1.42 0.38 -9.15
CA SER A 19 2.72 -0.16 -8.78
C SER A 19 3.21 0.32 -7.42
N LEU A 20 2.95 1.59 -7.09
CA LEU A 20 3.17 2.10 -5.74
C LEU A 20 2.30 1.35 -4.73
N VAL A 21 1.01 1.14 -5.03
CA VAL A 21 0.08 0.34 -4.21
C VAL A 21 0.67 -1.06 -3.97
N ASN A 22 1.13 -1.73 -5.03
CA ASN A 22 1.74 -3.06 -4.91
C ASN A 22 3.04 -3.06 -4.09
N LEU A 23 3.90 -2.05 -4.23
CA LEU A 23 5.08 -1.87 -3.38
C LEU A 23 4.67 -1.74 -1.92
N ILE A 24 3.68 -0.88 -1.64
CA ILE A 24 3.27 -0.59 -0.27
C ILE A 24 2.65 -1.83 0.37
N SER A 25 1.70 -2.46 -0.32
CA SER A 25 0.99 -3.63 0.20
C SER A 25 1.90 -4.84 0.43
N SER A 26 3.01 -4.96 -0.29
CA SER A 26 3.96 -6.06 -0.10
C SER A 26 5.02 -5.80 0.98
N ARG A 27 5.38 -4.53 1.23
CA ARG A 27 6.46 -4.16 2.15
C ARG A 27 5.97 -3.75 3.53
N LEU A 28 4.84 -3.04 3.61
CA LEU A 28 4.31 -2.53 4.87
C LEU A 28 4.10 -3.64 5.92
N PRO A 29 3.51 -4.81 5.59
CA PRO A 29 3.31 -5.88 6.56
C PRO A 29 4.64 -6.44 7.09
N LEU A 30 5.64 -6.59 6.23
CA LEU A 30 6.96 -7.09 6.62
C LEU A 30 7.65 -6.17 7.63
N ILE A 31 7.52 -4.85 7.43
CA ILE A 31 8.06 -3.85 8.35
C ILE A 31 7.37 -3.94 9.71
N ILE A 32 6.03 -4.04 9.71
CA ILE A 32 5.24 -4.16 10.94
C ILE A 32 5.61 -5.43 11.71
N TYR A 33 5.69 -6.58 11.03
CA TYR A 33 6.10 -7.84 11.67
C TYR A 33 7.54 -7.79 12.20
N ALA A 34 8.47 -7.15 11.50
CA ALA A 34 9.85 -6.97 11.97
C ALA A 34 9.91 -6.09 13.23
N GLN A 35 9.16 -4.98 13.25
CA GLN A 35 9.03 -4.12 14.43
C GLN A 35 8.42 -4.87 15.61
N TRP A 36 7.33 -5.63 15.39
CA TRP A 36 6.67 -6.40 16.43
C TRP A 36 7.60 -7.44 17.05
N ARG A 37 8.36 -8.19 16.23
CA ARG A 37 9.39 -9.14 16.70
C ARG A 37 10.45 -8.45 17.58
N GLN A 38 10.87 -7.24 17.21
CA GLN A 38 11.84 -6.48 18.00
C GLN A 38 11.25 -6.06 19.36
N SER A 39 10.00 -5.61 19.39
CA SER A 39 9.30 -5.26 20.64
C SER A 39 9.13 -6.46 21.57
N CYS A 40 8.73 -7.62 21.05
CA CYS A 40 8.64 -8.85 21.85
C CYS A 40 9.99 -9.28 22.42
N TYR A 41 11.06 -9.18 21.63
CA TYR A 41 12.41 -9.49 22.11
C TYR A 41 12.83 -8.58 23.26
N LEU A 42 12.64 -7.26 23.11
CA LEU A 42 12.96 -6.30 24.17
C LEU A 42 12.22 -6.64 25.46
N PHE A 43 10.91 -6.90 25.39
CA PHE A 43 10.08 -7.27 26.53
C PHE A 43 10.58 -8.52 27.26
N ILE A 44 10.91 -9.60 26.52
CA ILE A 44 11.44 -10.85 27.09
C ILE A 44 12.80 -10.62 27.77
N THR A 45 13.66 -9.79 27.17
CA THR A 45 15.00 -9.52 27.74
C THR A 45 14.95 -8.61 28.97
N THR A 46 14.00 -7.68 29.05
CA THR A 46 13.84 -6.81 30.22
C THR A 46 13.30 -7.56 31.44
N ASP A 47 12.55 -8.64 31.24
CA ASP A 47 11.95 -9.43 32.33
C ASP A 47 12.95 -10.41 32.99
N ASN A 48 14.24 -10.34 32.63
CA ASN A 48 15.37 -11.13 33.18
C ASN A 48 15.15 -12.67 33.24
N SER A 49 14.10 -13.17 32.58
CA SER A 49 13.55 -14.51 32.79
C SER A 49 14.09 -15.54 31.80
N TYR A 50 14.87 -15.13 30.78
CA TYR A 50 15.44 -16.07 29.80
C TYR A 50 16.65 -15.52 29.03
N ASN A 51 17.86 -16.02 29.33
CA ASN A 51 19.06 -15.77 28.52
C ASN A 51 19.08 -16.69 27.28
N ARG A 52 18.36 -16.32 26.21
CA ARG A 52 18.55 -16.93 24.88
C ARG A 52 19.41 -16.02 24.01
N ALA A 53 20.28 -16.63 23.20
CA ALA A 53 21.04 -15.93 22.18
C ALA A 53 20.11 -15.10 21.30
N LYS A 54 20.49 -13.83 21.04
CA LYS A 54 19.80 -12.90 20.15
C LYS A 54 19.52 -13.61 18.81
N PRO A 55 18.25 -13.86 18.43
CA PRO A 55 17.98 -14.34 17.09
C PRO A 55 18.52 -13.33 16.10
N GLU A 56 18.97 -13.79 14.93
CA GLU A 56 19.36 -12.92 13.83
C GLU A 56 18.08 -12.24 13.29
N VAL A 57 17.59 -11.24 14.03
CA VAL A 57 16.39 -10.48 13.68
C VAL A 57 16.78 -9.55 12.54
N ASP A 58 16.12 -9.73 11.38
CA ASP A 58 16.21 -8.79 10.27
C ASP A 58 16.02 -7.36 10.80
N LYS A 59 17.05 -6.52 10.68
CA LYS A 59 16.97 -5.15 11.18
C LYS A 59 15.82 -4.44 10.44
N PRO A 60 15.02 -3.58 11.09
CA PRO A 60 13.97 -2.80 10.42
C PRO A 60 14.49 -2.02 9.20
N ALA A 61 15.76 -1.59 9.25
CA ALA A 61 16.46 -0.94 8.14
C ALA A 61 16.68 -1.85 6.91
N GLU A 62 16.75 -3.17 7.10
CA GLU A 62 16.92 -4.17 6.04
C GLU A 62 15.60 -4.54 5.35
N VAL A 63 14.46 -4.31 6.01
CA VAL A 63 13.10 -4.51 5.46
C VAL A 63 12.39 -3.21 5.07
N ALA A 64 13.06 -2.06 5.22
CA ALA A 64 12.53 -0.75 4.88
C ALA A 64 11.94 -0.71 3.46
N PHE A 65 10.97 0.21 3.24
CA PHE A 65 10.33 0.41 1.94
C PHE A 65 11.33 0.58 0.80
N PHE A 66 12.44 1.26 1.09
CA PHE A 66 13.53 1.50 0.15
C PHE A 66 14.77 0.64 0.41
N SER A 67 14.60 -0.50 1.06
CA SER A 67 15.69 -1.46 1.21
C SER A 67 16.17 -1.91 -0.16
N ARG A 68 17.48 -1.84 -0.37
CA ARG A 68 18.15 -2.30 -1.60
C ARG A 68 18.04 -3.81 -1.79
N ARG A 69 17.56 -4.58 -0.80
CA ARG A 69 17.25 -6.00 -0.99
C ARG A 69 15.91 -6.12 -1.74
N GLY A 70 16.02 -6.05 -3.07
CA GLY A 70 14.86 -6.01 -3.98
C GLY A 70 14.28 -7.39 -4.29
N CYS A 71 15.10 -8.45 -4.29
CA CYS A 71 14.65 -9.81 -4.56
C CYS A 71 14.60 -10.65 -3.28
N GLN A 72 13.42 -11.18 -2.95
CA GLN A 72 13.23 -12.08 -1.80
C GLN A 72 14.03 -13.38 -1.90
N HIS A 73 14.42 -13.79 -3.12
CA HIS A 73 15.10 -15.06 -3.34
C HIS A 73 16.64 -14.95 -3.33
N CYS A 74 17.22 -13.88 -3.90
CA CYS A 74 18.68 -13.74 -3.95
C CYS A 74 19.25 -12.66 -3.03
N GLN A 75 18.40 -11.84 -2.41
CA GLN A 75 18.78 -10.74 -1.50
C GLN A 75 19.87 -9.79 -2.03
N HIS A 76 20.14 -9.81 -3.35
CA HIS A 76 21.18 -8.99 -3.94
C HIS A 76 20.83 -7.51 -3.82
N SER A 77 21.83 -6.68 -3.52
CA SER A 77 21.69 -5.23 -3.43
C SER A 77 21.34 -4.68 -4.81
N GLN A 78 20.10 -4.24 -4.95
CA GLN A 78 19.57 -3.61 -6.15
C GLN A 78 19.76 -2.09 -6.07
N SER A 79 20.00 -1.49 -7.23
CA SER A 79 20.05 -0.04 -7.42
C SER A 79 18.77 0.63 -6.90
N ILE A 80 18.88 1.88 -6.44
CA ILE A 80 17.72 2.69 -5.98
C ILE A 80 16.62 2.74 -7.06
N PHE A 81 17.01 2.77 -8.33
CA PHE A 81 16.08 2.78 -9.47
C PHE A 81 15.30 1.48 -9.66
N SER A 82 15.82 0.35 -9.16
CA SER A 82 15.15 -0.96 -9.22
C SER A 82 14.14 -1.21 -8.08
N ILE A 83 14.05 -0.29 -7.12
CA ILE A 83 13.10 -0.38 -6.00
C ILE A 83 11.69 0.03 -6.43
N LEU A 84 11.57 0.89 -7.45
CA LEU A 84 10.30 1.26 -8.07
C LEU A 84 9.78 0.07 -8.89
N PRO A 85 8.66 -0.57 -8.52
CA PRO A 85 8.22 -1.78 -9.19
C PRO A 85 7.86 -1.52 -10.66
N VAL A 86 7.41 -0.32 -11.05
CA VAL A 86 7.18 0.01 -12.47
C VAL A 86 8.45 -0.08 -13.28
N LEU A 87 9.56 0.50 -12.82
CA LEU A 87 10.80 0.54 -13.58
C LEU A 87 11.48 -0.83 -13.60
N SER A 88 11.46 -1.56 -12.49
CA SER A 88 12.02 -2.91 -12.45
C SER A 88 11.15 -3.93 -13.18
N TRP A 89 9.81 -3.81 -13.14
CA TRP A 89 8.87 -4.63 -13.90
C TRP A 89 8.92 -4.30 -15.38
N LEU A 90 8.90 -3.03 -15.79
CA LEU A 90 9.01 -2.63 -17.20
C LEU A 90 10.37 -3.04 -17.77
N TYR A 91 11.46 -2.84 -17.03
CA TYR A 91 12.79 -3.31 -17.41
C TYR A 91 12.88 -4.84 -17.43
N SER A 92 12.37 -5.54 -16.41
CA SER A 92 12.34 -7.01 -16.36
C SER A 92 11.42 -7.62 -17.41
N TRP A 93 10.33 -6.96 -17.79
CA TRP A 93 9.39 -7.42 -18.81
C TRP A 93 9.97 -7.23 -20.22
N LEU A 94 10.58 -6.08 -20.51
CA LEU A 94 11.24 -5.83 -21.80
C LEU A 94 12.53 -6.65 -22.00
N TYR A 95 13.30 -6.92 -20.94
CA TYR A 95 14.63 -7.53 -21.08
C TYR A 95 14.77 -8.94 -20.49
N VAL A 96 13.91 -9.34 -19.54
CA VAL A 96 14.10 -10.58 -18.74
C VAL A 96 12.80 -11.40 -18.57
N GLN A 97 11.74 -11.09 -19.31
CA GLN A 97 10.42 -11.76 -19.27
C GLN A 97 9.85 -11.97 -17.85
N GLY A 98 9.93 -10.96 -16.98
CA GLY A 98 9.37 -11.05 -15.63
C GLY A 98 10.19 -11.91 -14.66
N ARG A 99 11.50 -12.05 -14.91
CA ARG A 99 12.45 -12.72 -14.01
C ARG A 99 13.41 -11.70 -13.40
N CYS A 100 13.89 -12.00 -12.20
CA CYS A 100 14.95 -11.19 -11.59
C CYS A 100 16.20 -11.19 -12.50
N PRO A 101 16.76 -10.02 -12.86
CA PRO A 101 17.93 -9.96 -13.76
C PRO A 101 19.17 -10.69 -13.22
N HIS A 102 19.29 -10.82 -11.90
CA HIS A 102 20.45 -11.45 -11.25
C HIS A 102 20.25 -12.95 -10.98
N CYS A 103 19.11 -13.38 -10.45
CA CYS A 103 18.88 -14.79 -10.09
C CYS A 103 17.97 -15.55 -11.04
N LYS A 104 17.40 -14.87 -12.06
CA LYS A 104 16.46 -15.43 -13.04
C LYS A 104 15.22 -16.09 -12.43
N HIS A 105 14.98 -15.91 -11.13
CA HIS A 105 13.78 -16.41 -10.47
C HIS A 105 12.56 -15.66 -10.99
N ALA A 106 11.48 -16.39 -11.25
CA ALA A 106 10.23 -15.82 -11.73
C ALA A 106 9.66 -14.86 -10.68
N ILE A 107 9.38 -13.63 -11.09
CA ILE A 107 8.64 -12.68 -10.26
C ILE A 107 7.16 -13.09 -10.40
N SER A 108 6.51 -13.38 -9.28
CA SER A 108 5.12 -13.87 -9.30
C SER A 108 4.21 -12.90 -10.08
N PRO A 109 3.43 -13.39 -11.07
CA PRO A 109 2.55 -12.56 -11.90
C PRO A 109 1.35 -11.97 -11.14
N CYS A 110 1.11 -12.40 -9.90
CA CYS A 110 0.01 -11.91 -9.06
C CYS A 110 0.06 -10.40 -8.75
N ASN A 111 1.19 -9.75 -9.04
CA ASN A 111 1.39 -8.33 -8.75
C ASN A 111 0.96 -7.41 -9.92
N SER A 112 0.94 -7.89 -11.17
CA SER A 112 0.56 -7.09 -12.33
C SER A 112 -0.97 -6.87 -12.42
N TYR A 113 -1.76 -7.77 -11.84
CA TYR A 113 -3.23 -7.60 -11.78
C TYR A 113 -3.63 -6.37 -10.97
N ILE A 114 -2.91 -6.04 -9.90
CA ILE A 114 -3.18 -4.85 -9.08
C ILE A 114 -2.91 -3.58 -9.90
N GLU A 115 -1.84 -3.56 -10.68
CA GLU A 115 -1.48 -2.41 -11.53
C GLU A 115 -2.56 -2.19 -12.60
N LEU A 116 -2.95 -3.24 -13.32
CA LEU A 116 -4.00 -3.19 -14.32
C LEU A 116 -5.36 -2.80 -13.73
N LEU A 117 -5.71 -3.35 -12.56
CA LEU A 117 -6.95 -3.04 -11.86
C LEU A 117 -6.97 -1.58 -11.39
N THR A 118 -5.86 -1.06 -10.90
CA THR A 118 -5.75 0.35 -10.50
C THR A 118 -5.87 1.27 -11.71
N GLY A 119 -5.18 0.95 -12.81
CA GLY A 119 -5.31 1.66 -14.09
C GLY A 119 -6.74 1.65 -14.63
N PHE A 120 -7.43 0.50 -14.56
CA PHE A 120 -8.82 0.37 -14.98
C PHE A 120 -9.76 1.22 -14.12
N ILE A 121 -9.63 1.15 -12.79
CA ILE A 121 -10.46 1.94 -11.87
C ILE A 121 -10.24 3.44 -12.08
N PHE A 122 -9.00 3.87 -12.33
CA PHE A 122 -8.68 5.28 -12.63
C PHE A 122 -9.37 5.75 -13.91
N MET A 123 -9.38 4.92 -14.97
CA MET A 123 -10.12 5.22 -16.20
C MET A 123 -11.63 5.34 -15.93
N VAL A 124 -12.19 4.42 -15.14
CA VAL A 124 -13.62 4.46 -14.78
C VAL A 124 -13.95 5.75 -14.03
N ILE A 125 -13.18 6.13 -13.00
CA ILE A 125 -13.41 7.34 -12.21
C ILE A 125 -13.41 8.59 -13.09
N VAL A 126 -12.44 8.70 -14.01
CA VAL A 126 -12.33 9.87 -14.90
C VAL A 126 -13.42 9.88 -15.96
N SER A 127 -13.91 8.71 -16.38
CA SER A 127 -15.04 8.59 -17.32
C SER A 127 -16.35 9.17 -16.76
N LEU A 128 -16.51 9.19 -15.43
CA LEU A 128 -17.67 9.77 -14.75
C LEU A 128 -17.69 11.31 -14.74
N ARG A 129 -16.64 11.94 -15.32
CA ARG A 129 -16.48 13.41 -15.43
C ARG A 129 -16.69 14.17 -14.10
N PRO A 130 -16.00 13.81 -13.00
CA PRO A 130 -16.03 14.64 -11.80
C PRO A 130 -15.37 16.01 -12.05
N GLU A 131 -15.64 16.97 -11.18
CA GLU A 131 -14.88 18.23 -11.13
C GLU A 131 -13.37 17.95 -10.98
N PRO A 132 -12.48 18.75 -11.61
CA PRO A 132 -11.04 18.44 -11.66
C PRO A 132 -10.40 18.24 -10.29
N ILE A 133 -10.81 19.02 -9.29
CA ILE A 133 -10.28 18.90 -7.93
C ILE A 133 -10.78 17.62 -7.25
N ASN A 134 -12.03 17.23 -7.52
CA ASN A 134 -12.62 16.01 -6.98
C ASN A 134 -11.99 14.77 -7.61
N ILE A 135 -11.56 14.82 -8.87
CA ILE A 135 -10.82 13.71 -9.51
C ILE A 135 -9.58 13.35 -8.68
N LEU A 136 -8.74 14.33 -8.35
CA LEU A 136 -7.50 14.08 -7.61
C LEU A 136 -7.78 13.46 -6.23
N VAL A 137 -8.78 14.00 -5.52
CA VAL A 137 -9.21 13.48 -4.22
C VAL A 137 -9.69 12.03 -4.35
N ILE A 138 -10.63 11.75 -5.26
CA ILE A 138 -11.21 10.41 -5.44
C ILE A 138 -10.13 9.41 -5.84
N LEU A 139 -9.23 9.77 -6.77
CA LEU A 139 -8.13 8.89 -7.17
C LEU A 139 -7.18 8.58 -6.01
N SER A 140 -6.83 9.58 -5.20
CA SER A 140 -5.95 9.39 -4.04
C SER A 140 -6.56 8.49 -2.96
N LEU A 141 -7.84 8.73 -2.62
CA LEU A 141 -8.59 7.90 -1.68
C LEU A 141 -8.77 6.47 -2.19
N THR A 142 -9.04 6.33 -3.48
CA THR A 142 -9.20 5.01 -4.13
C THR A 142 -7.90 4.22 -4.07
N ALA A 143 -6.75 4.84 -4.31
CA ALA A 143 -5.45 4.18 -4.21
C ALA A 143 -5.12 3.75 -2.77
N LEU A 144 -5.42 4.59 -1.77
CA LEU A 144 -5.28 4.24 -0.35
C LEU A 144 -6.20 3.08 0.04
N LEU A 145 -7.46 3.10 -0.39
CA LEU A 145 -8.43 2.05 -0.09
C LEU A 145 -8.04 0.73 -0.76
N LEU A 146 -7.59 0.77 -2.01
CA LEU A 146 -7.01 -0.39 -2.71
C LEU A 146 -5.83 -0.99 -1.95
N THR A 147 -4.92 -0.14 -1.47
CA THR A 147 -3.77 -0.57 -0.67
C THR A 147 -4.23 -1.31 0.58
N ALA A 148 -5.22 -0.76 1.31
CA ALA A 148 -5.78 -1.38 2.51
C ALA A 148 -6.46 -2.73 2.20
N ILE A 149 -7.31 -2.79 1.17
CA ILE A 149 -8.00 -4.02 0.74
C ILE A 149 -7.00 -5.13 0.41
N ILE A 150 -5.93 -4.81 -0.33
CA ILE A 150 -4.94 -5.81 -0.75
C ILE A 150 -4.15 -6.33 0.45
N ILE A 151 -3.79 -5.46 1.40
CA ILE A 151 -3.10 -5.89 2.61
C ILE A 151 -4.01 -6.78 3.44
N ASP A 152 -5.27 -6.38 3.62
CA ASP A 152 -6.26 -7.14 4.38
C ASP A 152 -6.50 -8.54 3.80
N ILE A 153 -6.70 -8.65 2.48
CA ILE A 153 -6.88 -9.94 1.80
C ILE A 153 -5.66 -10.86 1.98
N ARG A 154 -4.44 -10.31 1.97
CA ARG A 154 -3.19 -11.10 2.02
C ARG A 154 -2.74 -11.45 3.43
N HIS A 155 -2.96 -10.55 4.38
CA HIS A 155 -2.36 -10.62 5.71
C HIS A 155 -3.37 -10.49 6.85
N GLN A 156 -4.65 -10.19 6.56
CA GLN A 156 -5.70 -9.92 7.55
C GLN A 156 -5.24 -8.90 8.60
N LEU A 157 -4.49 -7.90 8.14
CA LEU A 157 -3.85 -6.89 8.95
C LEU A 157 -4.22 -5.53 8.38
N LEU A 158 -4.81 -4.67 9.20
CA LEU A 158 -5.17 -3.31 8.81
C LEU A 158 -4.22 -2.31 9.49
N PRO A 159 -3.28 -1.70 8.77
CA PRO A 159 -2.33 -0.77 9.37
C PRO A 159 -3.03 0.50 9.85
N ASP A 160 -2.87 0.82 11.14
CA ASP A 160 -3.44 2.03 11.74
C ASP A 160 -3.14 3.31 10.95
N ALA A 161 -1.93 3.42 10.40
CA ALA A 161 -1.53 4.56 9.57
C ALA A 161 -2.42 4.74 8.33
N LEU A 162 -2.84 3.66 7.66
CA LEU A 162 -3.76 3.73 6.52
C LEU A 162 -5.18 4.11 6.98
N THR A 163 -5.65 3.46 8.05
CA THR A 163 -6.99 3.70 8.60
C THR A 163 -7.15 5.15 9.05
N TYR A 164 -6.21 5.69 9.83
CA TYR A 164 -6.25 7.08 10.26
C TYR A 164 -6.15 8.05 9.08
N THR A 165 -5.31 7.77 8.09
CA THR A 165 -5.21 8.62 6.89
C THR A 165 -6.55 8.68 6.14
N LEU A 166 -7.25 7.55 5.99
CA LEU A 166 -8.57 7.49 5.37
C LEU A 166 -9.64 8.24 6.18
N ILE A 167 -9.64 8.09 7.50
CA ILE A 167 -10.58 8.80 8.38
C ILE A 167 -10.38 10.32 8.27
N TRP A 168 -9.14 10.78 8.43
CA TRP A 168 -8.84 12.22 8.40
C TRP A 168 -9.08 12.83 7.02
N SER A 169 -8.72 12.12 5.95
CA SER A 169 -8.99 12.60 4.59
C SER A 169 -10.49 12.69 4.29
N GLY A 170 -11.29 11.72 4.73
CA GLY A 170 -12.76 11.78 4.61
C GLY A 170 -13.36 13.01 5.32
N LEU A 171 -12.95 13.26 6.56
CA LEU A 171 -13.39 14.43 7.32
C LEU A 171 -13.00 15.75 6.66
N ILE A 172 -11.76 15.86 6.17
CA ILE A 172 -11.27 17.04 5.45
C ILE A 172 -12.05 17.24 4.15
N CYS A 173 -12.35 16.18 3.42
CA CYS A 173 -13.14 16.26 2.19
C CYS A 173 -14.59 16.73 2.45
N GLY A 174 -15.20 16.26 3.54
CA GLY A 174 -16.51 16.73 3.98
C GLY A 174 -16.49 18.19 4.43
N TYR A 175 -15.43 18.62 5.12
CA TYR A 175 -15.27 20.01 5.56
C TYR A 175 -15.04 20.99 4.41
N LEU A 176 -14.29 20.58 3.39
CA LEU A 176 -13.98 21.39 2.20
C LEU A 176 -15.04 21.29 1.10
N GLU A 177 -16.14 20.57 1.33
CA GLU A 177 -17.20 20.34 0.34
C GLU A 177 -16.68 19.71 -0.98
N LEU A 178 -15.57 18.96 -0.91
CA LEU A 178 -14.95 18.27 -2.05
C LEU A 178 -15.62 16.92 -2.36
N SER A 179 -16.54 16.50 -1.51
CA SER A 179 -17.30 15.27 -1.66
C SER A 179 -18.79 15.56 -1.63
N ALA A 180 -19.60 14.64 -2.15
CA ALA A 180 -21.06 14.73 -2.05
C ALA A 180 -21.58 14.57 -0.60
N LEU A 181 -20.70 14.24 0.35
CA LEU A 181 -21.03 14.01 1.75
C LEU A 181 -20.86 15.28 2.57
N THR A 182 -21.82 15.53 3.44
CA THR A 182 -21.75 16.59 4.45
C THR A 182 -20.83 16.21 5.60
N VAL A 183 -20.35 17.22 6.35
CA VAL A 183 -19.57 16.99 7.58
C VAL A 183 -20.38 16.15 8.59
N SER A 184 -21.69 16.37 8.68
CA SER A 184 -22.58 15.58 9.54
C SER A 184 -22.58 14.09 9.17
N GLU A 185 -22.66 13.75 7.88
CA GLU A 185 -22.62 12.35 7.44
C GLU A 185 -21.25 11.72 7.69
N SER A 186 -20.18 12.48 7.50
CA SER A 186 -18.81 12.02 7.77
C SER A 186 -18.60 11.74 9.27
N LEU A 187 -19.13 12.61 10.15
CA LEU A 187 -19.08 12.42 11.60
C LEU A 187 -19.94 11.25 12.06
N LEU A 188 -21.13 11.06 11.49
CA LEU A 188 -21.97 9.90 11.78
C LEU A 188 -21.24 8.60 11.43
N GLY A 189 -20.55 8.56 10.29
CA GLY A 189 -19.71 7.42 9.92
C GLY A 189 -18.62 7.12 10.96
N LEU A 190 -17.93 8.15 11.45
CA LEU A 190 -16.91 8.01 12.48
C LEU A 190 -17.49 7.51 13.81
N ILE A 191 -18.65 8.02 14.22
CA ILE A 191 -19.35 7.59 15.45
C ILE A 191 -19.81 6.13 15.32
N CYS A 192 -20.35 5.72 14.16
CA CYS A 192 -20.71 4.33 13.89
C CYS A 192 -19.49 3.40 13.92
N TRP A 193 -18.38 3.81 13.31
CA TRP A 193 -17.13 3.05 13.36
C TRP A 193 -16.59 2.92 14.79
N PHE A 194 -16.57 4.00 15.56
CA PHE A 194 -16.09 3.98 16.94
C PHE A 194 -16.98 3.16 17.88
N SER A 195 -18.30 3.23 17.70
CA SER A 195 -19.23 2.44 18.51
C SER A 195 -19.13 0.94 18.20
N THR A 196 -18.95 0.57 16.93
CA THR A 196 -18.75 -0.83 16.54
C THR A 196 -17.41 -1.38 17.06
N SER A 197 -16.33 -0.59 17.02
CA SER A 197 -15.03 -1.02 17.53
C SER A 197 -15.03 -1.25 19.05
N LEU A 198 -15.78 -0.45 19.81
CA LEU A 198 -15.98 -0.68 21.24
C LEU A 198 -16.71 -1.99 21.53
N VAL A 199 -17.71 -2.35 20.72
CA VAL A 199 -18.51 -3.58 20.90
C VAL A 199 -17.70 -4.84 20.57
N THR A 200 -16.85 -4.78 19.55
CA THR A 200 -16.00 -5.92 19.17
C THR A 200 -14.76 -6.10 20.06
N GLY A 201 -14.50 -5.16 20.96
CA GLY A 201 -13.26 -5.09 21.75
C GLY A 201 -12.07 -4.60 20.93
N PRO A 202 -10.94 -4.26 21.58
CA PRO A 202 -9.72 -3.94 20.85
C PRO A 202 -9.29 -5.19 20.07
N MET A 203 -9.43 -5.16 18.74
CA MET A 203 -8.90 -6.21 17.86
C MET A 203 -7.37 -6.08 17.72
N PHE A 204 -6.66 -5.93 18.85
CA PHE A 204 -5.20 -5.85 18.94
C PHE A 204 -4.67 -6.95 19.85
#